data_AF-A0A7C7LY53-F1
#
_entry.id   AF-A0A7C7LY53-F1
#
_cell.length_a   1.000
_cell.length_b   1.000
_cell.length_c   1.000
_cell.angle_alpha   90.00
_cell.angle_beta   90.00
_cell.angle_gamma   90.00
#
_symmetry.space_group_name_H-M   'P 1'
#
loop_
_entity.id
_entity.type
_entity.pdbx_description
1 polymer ?
#
loop_
_entity_poly.entity_id
_entity_poly.type
_entity_poly.pdbx_seq_one_letter_code
_entity_poly.pdbx_strand_id
1 'polypeptide(L)'
;IGIEKPSGGNKPDRMFAAIVYSDGGAIATSGNYRNFVNINGEILGHTINPKTGYPIQTDVLSATVQSNSCMIADAWATALMVMDYQTGLKKVSENPEIEAIWILDKKDGSRRVARSDGAKIEDSIYGIIR
;
A
#
# COMPACT_ATOMS: atom_id res chain seq x y z
N ILE A 1 -7.65 -11.79 6.83
CA ILE A 1 -6.19 -11.54 6.95
C ILE A 1 -5.97 -10.10 7.41
N GLY A 2 -5.07 -9.83 8.34
CA GLY A 2 -4.85 -8.47 8.89
C GLY A 2 -3.76 -7.70 8.16
N ILE A 3 -4.00 -6.42 7.85
CA ILE A 3 -3.01 -5.47 7.35
C ILE A 3 -2.50 -4.63 8.53
N GLU A 4 -1.19 -4.65 8.78
CA GLU A 4 -0.56 -3.91 9.87
C GLU A 4 -0.78 -2.40 9.72
N LYS A 5 -1.00 -1.71 10.83
CA LYS A 5 -1.02 -0.25 10.85
C LYS A 5 0.39 0.30 10.55
N PRO A 6 0.56 1.19 9.55
CA PRO A 6 1.84 1.82 9.29
C PRO A 6 2.24 2.77 10.44
N SER A 7 2.97 2.31 11.45
CA SER A 7 3.44 3.13 12.58
C SER A 7 4.89 3.57 12.37
N GLY A 8 5.18 4.86 12.57
CA GLY A 8 6.52 5.47 12.41
C GLY A 8 7.46 5.25 13.60
N GLY A 9 7.48 4.06 14.21
CA GLY A 9 8.31 3.77 15.39
C GLY A 9 8.82 2.34 15.45
N ASN A 10 9.92 2.12 16.18
CA ASN A 10 10.60 0.82 16.32
C ASN A 10 9.84 -0.25 17.14
N LYS A 11 8.59 0.01 17.53
CA LYS A 11 7.74 -0.96 18.22
C LYS A 11 6.62 -1.41 17.30
N PRO A 12 6.41 -2.73 17.10
CA PRO A 12 5.28 -3.22 16.36
C PRO A 12 3.99 -2.80 17.09
N ASP A 13 3.26 -1.87 16.50
CA ASP A 13 1.91 -1.57 16.91
C ASP A 13 1.05 -2.77 16.49
N ARG A 14 0.57 -3.56 17.45
CA ARG A 14 -0.19 -4.80 17.18
C ARG A 14 -1.60 -4.53 16.64
N MET A 15 -1.94 -3.27 16.37
CA MET A 15 -3.21 -2.88 15.75
C MET A 15 -3.17 -3.10 14.24
N PHE A 16 -4.18 -3.80 13.73
CA PHE A 16 -4.42 -3.87 12.29
C PHE A 16 -5.08 -2.58 11.80
N ALA A 17 -4.60 -2.04 10.68
CA ALA A 17 -5.27 -0.94 9.98
C ALA A 17 -6.55 -1.41 9.29
N ALA A 18 -6.53 -2.62 8.73
CA ALA A 18 -7.67 -3.22 8.06
C ALA A 18 -7.66 -4.75 8.20
N ILE A 19 -8.85 -5.34 8.21
CA ILE A 19 -9.06 -6.78 8.06
C ILE A 19 -9.65 -7.01 6.67
N VAL A 20 -9.02 -7.89 5.91
CA VAL A 20 -9.39 -8.16 4.53
C VAL A 20 -9.82 -9.59 4.36
N TYR A 21 -10.83 -9.79 3.51
CA TYR A 21 -11.28 -11.11 3.12
C TYR A 21 -10.39 -11.67 2.00
N SER A 22 -10.21 -12.98 2.01
CA SER A 22 -9.53 -13.74 0.97
C SER A 22 -10.11 -15.15 0.97
N ASP A 23 -10.54 -15.62 -0.20
CA ASP A 23 -11.12 -16.95 -0.44
C ASP A 23 -10.10 -17.95 -1.00
N GLY A 24 -8.84 -17.56 -1.09
CA GLY A 24 -7.76 -18.36 -1.64
C GLY A 24 -6.65 -17.51 -2.24
N GLY A 25 -5.68 -18.18 -2.89
CA GLY A 25 -4.54 -17.53 -3.53
C GLY A 25 -3.49 -17.05 -2.54
N ALA A 26 -2.78 -15.99 -2.93
CA ALA A 26 -1.68 -15.40 -2.20
C ALA A 26 -1.90 -13.91 -1.97
N ILE A 27 -1.36 -13.42 -0.86
CA ILE A 27 -1.36 -12.00 -0.51
C ILE A 27 0.07 -11.56 -0.20
N ALA A 28 0.51 -10.46 -0.78
CA ALA A 28 1.77 -9.81 -0.45
C ALA A 28 1.53 -8.35 -0.07
N THR A 29 2.43 -7.79 0.74
CA THR A 29 2.34 -6.38 1.17
C THR A 29 3.70 -5.74 1.14
N SER A 30 3.78 -4.55 0.54
CA SER A 30 4.93 -3.66 0.57
C SER A 30 4.52 -2.36 1.27
N GLY A 31 5.42 -1.73 2.03
CA GLY A 31 5.10 -0.50 2.74
C GLY A 31 6.33 0.36 3.06
N ASN A 32 6.15 1.68 3.01
CA ASN A 32 7.24 2.66 3.12
C ASN A 32 7.46 3.22 4.53
N TYR A 33 6.73 2.71 5.53
CA TYR A 33 6.61 3.35 6.84
C TYR A 33 7.79 3.12 7.80
N ARG A 34 8.80 2.34 7.40
CA ARG A 34 9.96 1.99 8.25
C ARG A 34 11.27 2.66 7.87
N ASN A 35 11.41 3.22 6.66
CA ASN A 35 12.68 3.83 6.21
C ASN A 35 12.41 5.21 5.60
N PHE A 36 12.48 6.24 6.44
CA PHE A 36 12.54 7.63 6.00
C PHE A 36 13.93 8.17 6.34
N VAL A 37 14.62 8.73 5.34
CA VAL A 37 15.83 9.52 5.60
C VAL A 37 15.42 10.98 5.52
N ASN A 38 15.58 11.71 6.62
CA ASN A 38 15.43 13.15 6.64
C ASN A 38 16.75 13.78 6.18
N ILE A 39 16.82 14.20 4.92
CA ILE A 39 17.91 15.03 4.42
C ILE A 39 17.31 16.43 4.20
N ASN A 40 17.75 17.41 4.98
CA ASN A 40 17.36 18.83 4.86
C ASN A 40 15.85 19.14 5.03
N GLY A 41 15.09 18.34 5.78
CA GLY A 41 13.67 18.59 6.05
C GLY A 41 12.71 17.96 5.04
N GLU A 42 13.21 17.29 4.00
CA GLU A 42 12.40 16.51 3.07
C GLU A 42 12.39 15.03 3.46
N ILE A 43 11.19 14.46 3.59
CA ILE A 43 10.98 13.04 3.84
C ILE A 43 11.23 12.30 2.52
N LEU A 44 12.41 11.69 2.39
CA LEU A 44 12.74 10.83 1.25
C LEU A 44 12.32 9.39 1.58
N GLY A 45 11.34 8.85 0.87
CA GLY A 45 10.93 7.45 0.98
C GLY A 45 11.98 6.49 0.40
N HIS A 46 11.97 5.22 0.82
CA HIS A 46 12.95 4.21 0.34
C HIS A 46 12.71 3.71 -1.08
N THR A 47 11.66 4.20 -1.74
CA THR A 47 11.24 3.75 -3.06
C THR A 47 11.76 4.74 -4.09
N ILE A 48 12.76 4.31 -4.87
CA ILE A 48 13.38 5.11 -5.92
C ILE A 48 12.56 4.97 -7.20
N ASN A 49 12.25 6.08 -7.85
CA ASN A 49 11.67 6.07 -9.18
C ASN A 49 12.73 5.57 -10.17
N PRO A 50 12.56 4.40 -10.82
CA PRO A 50 13.57 3.87 -11.73
C PRO A 50 13.76 4.73 -12.99
N LYS A 51 12.80 5.61 -13.32
CA LYS A 51 12.90 6.51 -14.47
C LYS A 51 13.71 7.78 -14.17
N THR A 52 13.68 8.25 -12.92
CA THR A 52 14.30 9.53 -12.55
C THR A 52 15.51 9.37 -11.63
N GLY A 53 15.64 8.24 -10.94
CA GLY A 53 16.69 8.01 -9.94
C GLY A 53 16.44 8.72 -8.60
N TYR A 54 15.31 9.41 -8.44
CA TYR A 54 14.96 10.16 -7.23
C TYR A 54 13.93 9.41 -6.36
N PRO A 55 13.91 9.66 -5.03
CA PRO A 55 12.86 9.17 -4.15
C PRO A 55 11.46 9.61 -4.60
N ILE A 56 10.51 8.67 -4.57
CA ILE A 56 9.13 8.96 -4.92
C ILE A 56 8.42 9.55 -3.71
N GLN A 57 7.90 10.77 -3.86
CA GLN A 57 6.84 11.28 -3.00
C GLN A 57 5.53 10.63 -3.46
N THR A 58 5.11 9.59 -2.76
CA THR A 58 3.81 8.94 -2.95
C THR A 58 2.98 9.11 -1.69
N ASP A 59 1.67 9.23 -1.87
CA ASP A 59 0.69 9.16 -0.78
C ASP A 59 0.48 7.73 -0.29
N VAL A 60 1.07 6.72 -0.96
CA VAL A 60 0.98 5.31 -0.60
C VAL A 60 1.94 4.95 0.55
N LEU A 61 1.38 4.65 1.72
CA LEU A 61 2.13 4.13 2.87
C LEU A 61 2.30 2.61 2.83
N SER A 62 1.30 1.92 2.26
CA SER A 62 1.27 0.46 2.14
C SER A 62 0.43 0.08 0.93
N ALA A 63 0.87 -0.94 0.20
CA ALA A 63 0.11 -1.60 -0.86
C ALA A 63 0.07 -3.10 -0.58
N THR A 64 -1.13 -3.64 -0.46
CA THR A 64 -1.41 -5.06 -0.27
C THR A 64 -2.08 -5.58 -1.52
N VAL A 65 -1.53 -6.63 -2.12
CA VAL A 65 -2.05 -7.21 -3.37
C VAL A 65 -2.46 -8.66 -3.14
N GLN A 66 -3.62 -9.02 -3.68
CA GLN A 66 -4.13 -10.38 -3.73
C GLN A 66 -4.01 -10.90 -5.17
N SER A 67 -3.55 -12.13 -5.35
CA SER A 67 -3.48 -12.81 -6.64
C SER A 67 -3.42 -14.33 -6.45
N ASN A 68 -3.69 -15.10 -7.50
CA ASN A 68 -3.51 -16.56 -7.46
C ASN A 68 -2.03 -16.99 -7.34
N SER A 69 -1.10 -16.09 -7.66
CA SER A 69 0.35 -16.34 -7.58
C SER A 69 1.02 -15.41 -6.57
N CYS A 70 1.76 -15.99 -5.62
CA CYS A 70 2.54 -15.24 -4.64
C CYS A 70 3.57 -14.33 -5.32
N MET A 71 4.21 -14.81 -6.39
CA MET A 71 5.18 -14.03 -7.15
C MET A 71 4.54 -12.81 -7.82
N ILE A 72 3.31 -12.96 -8.35
CA ILE A 72 2.57 -11.84 -8.96
C ILE A 72 2.15 -10.84 -7.89
N ALA A 73 1.60 -11.33 -6.77
CA ALA A 73 1.20 -10.47 -5.65
C ALA A 73 2.38 -9.64 -5.12
N ASP A 74 3.55 -10.26 -4.92
CA ASP A 74 4.74 -9.60 -4.38
C ASP A 74 5.34 -8.57 -5.36
N ALA A 75 5.42 -8.93 -6.65
CA ALA A 75 5.88 -8.02 -7.69
C ALA A 75 4.98 -6.79 -7.81
N TRP A 76 3.66 -6.98 -7.80
CA TRP A 76 2.71 -5.88 -7.87
C TRP A 76 2.64 -5.06 -6.58
N ALA A 77 2.77 -5.67 -5.40
CA ALA A 77 2.84 -4.90 -4.15
C ALA A 77 4.00 -3.90 -4.20
N THR A 78 5.17 -4.34 -4.69
CA THR A 78 6.34 -3.45 -4.88
C THR A 78 6.09 -2.42 -5.98
N ALA A 79 5.52 -2.82 -7.12
CA ALA A 79 5.23 -1.90 -8.22
C ALA A 79 4.20 -0.82 -7.85
N LEU A 80 3.19 -1.16 -7.05
CA LEU A 80 2.18 -0.20 -6.61
C LEU A 80 2.73 0.80 -5.58
N MET A 81 3.77 0.42 -4.83
CA MET A 81 4.48 1.37 -3.95
C MET A 81 5.26 2.45 -4.72
N VAL A 82 5.61 2.22 -6.00
CA VAL A 82 6.32 3.22 -6.81
C VAL A 82 5.37 4.18 -7.55
N MET A 83 4.08 3.88 -7.59
CA MET A 83 3.07 4.67 -8.31
C MET A 83 2.34 5.59 -7.33
N ASP A 84 1.82 6.71 -7.84
CA ASP A 84 0.72 7.39 -7.15
C ASP A 84 -0.53 6.49 -7.16
N TYR A 85 -1.41 6.71 -6.18
CA TYR A 85 -2.61 5.89 -6.02
C TYR A 85 -3.49 5.84 -7.27
N GLN A 86 -3.66 6.95 -8.00
CA GLN A 86 -4.53 7.01 -9.17
C GLN A 86 -4.00 6.15 -10.33
N THR A 87 -2.69 6.23 -10.58
CA THR A 87 -2.01 5.41 -11.57
C THR A 87 -2.05 3.93 -11.19
N GLY A 88 -1.80 3.62 -9.91
CA GLY A 88 -1.88 2.26 -9.37
C GLY A 88 -3.28 1.66 -9.51
N LEU A 89 -4.31 2.39 -9.07
CA LEU A 89 -5.70 1.99 -9.18
C LEU A 89 -6.07 1.68 -10.63
N LYS A 90 -5.74 2.58 -11.56
CA LYS A 90 -5.98 2.35 -12.99
C LYS A 90 -5.35 1.05 -13.49
N LYS A 91 -4.10 0.77 -13.09
CA LYS A 91 -3.39 -0.46 -13.50
C LYS A 91 -4.01 -1.73 -12.94
N VAL A 92 -4.50 -1.68 -11.69
CA VAL A 92 -5.21 -2.80 -11.08
C VAL A 92 -6.57 -3.00 -11.75
N SER A 93 -7.33 -1.93 -12.02
CA SER A 93 -8.62 -2.02 -12.71
C SER A 93 -8.51 -2.58 -14.14
N GLU A 94 -7.37 -2.40 -14.81
CA GLU A 94 -7.08 -2.97 -16.13
C GLU A 94 -6.54 -4.42 -16.06
N ASN A 95 -6.28 -4.96 -14.87
CA ASN A 95 -5.66 -6.27 -14.68
C ASN A 95 -6.55 -7.20 -13.84
N PRO A 96 -7.25 -8.17 -14.46
CA PRO A 96 -8.16 -9.07 -13.75
C PRO A 96 -7.46 -10.12 -12.87
N GLU A 97 -6.12 -10.23 -12.91
CA GLU A 97 -5.36 -11.22 -12.13
C GLU A 97 -5.00 -10.74 -10.71
N ILE A 98 -5.24 -9.46 -10.42
CA ILE A 98 -4.84 -8.83 -9.17
C ILE A 98 -5.95 -7.97 -8.59
N GLU A 99 -6.03 -7.96 -7.28
CA GLU A 99 -6.82 -7.01 -6.49
C GLU A 99 -5.88 -6.33 -5.49
N ALA A 100 -6.16 -5.08 -5.15
CA ALA A 100 -5.26 -4.30 -4.32
C ALA A 100 -5.99 -3.45 -3.28
N ILE A 101 -5.31 -3.26 -2.16
CA ILE A 101 -5.73 -2.45 -1.03
C ILE A 101 -4.56 -1.56 -0.66
N TRP A 102 -4.82 -0.27 -0.52
CA TRP A 102 -3.80 0.71 -0.15
C TRP A 102 -4.11 1.33 1.21
N ILE A 103 -3.06 1.68 1.94
CA ILE A 103 -3.15 2.65 3.02
C ILE A 103 -2.51 3.93 2.53
N LEU A 104 -3.31 5.00 2.50
CA LEU A 104 -2.90 6.30 1.98
C LEU A 104 -2.73 7.31 3.10
N ASP A 105 -1.73 8.19 2.97
CA ASP A 105 -1.54 9.38 3.79
C ASP A 105 -2.07 10.61 3.07
N LYS A 106 -2.89 11.40 3.76
CA LYS A 106 -3.34 12.69 3.24
C LYS A 106 -2.42 13.80 3.70
N LYS A 107 -2.44 14.91 2.96
CA LYS A 107 -1.71 16.14 3.32
C LYS A 107 -2.08 16.72 4.69
N ASP A 108 -3.26 16.38 5.22
CA ASP A 108 -3.72 16.80 6.55
C ASP A 108 -3.26 15.84 7.69
N GLY A 109 -2.44 14.83 7.36
CA GLY A 109 -1.97 13.80 8.28
C GLY A 109 -3.00 12.72 8.61
N SER A 110 -4.21 12.78 8.02
CA SER A 110 -5.21 11.73 8.16
C SER A 110 -4.97 10.61 7.15
N ARG A 111 -5.37 9.39 7.51
CA ARG A 111 -5.18 8.21 6.66
C ARG A 111 -6.49 7.69 6.09
N ARG A 112 -6.43 6.98 4.97
CA ARG A 112 -7.55 6.26 4.37
C ARG A 112 -7.11 4.88 3.93
N VAL A 113 -8.06 3.96 3.88
CA VAL A 113 -7.88 2.68 3.18
C VAL A 113 -8.56 2.81 1.82
N ALA A 114 -7.83 2.57 0.75
CA ALA A 114 -8.38 2.49 -0.59
C ALA A 114 -8.39 1.05 -1.08
N ARG A 115 -9.26 0.70 -2.03
CA ARG A 115 -9.32 -0.65 -2.58
C ARG A 115 -9.75 -0.65 -4.05
N SER A 116 -9.31 -1.65 -4.80
CA SER A 116 -9.92 -2.00 -6.08
C SER A 116 -11.31 -2.62 -5.89
N ASP A 117 -12.04 -2.78 -6.99
CA ASP A 117 -13.45 -3.15 -6.99
C ASP A 117 -13.71 -4.55 -6.40
N GLY A 118 -12.88 -5.53 -6.75
CA GLY A 118 -13.03 -6.91 -6.29
C GLY A 118 -12.42 -7.19 -4.91
N ALA A 119 -11.51 -6.34 -4.43
CA ALA A 119 -10.96 -6.43 -3.08
C ALA A 119 -12.06 -6.23 -2.02
N LYS A 120 -12.09 -7.08 -0.98
CA LYS A 120 -13.08 -6.99 0.11
C LYS A 120 -12.42 -6.65 1.44
N ILE A 121 -12.94 -5.62 2.11
CA ILE A 121 -12.52 -5.19 3.44
C ILE A 121 -13.65 -5.49 4.41
N GLU A 122 -13.34 -6.26 5.45
CA GLU A 122 -14.26 -6.64 6.52
C GLU A 122 -14.30 -5.58 7.63
N ASP A 123 -13.14 -5.02 7.97
CA ASP A 123 -13.01 -4.00 9.00
C ASP A 123 -11.86 -3.05 8.69
N SER A 124 -11.95 -1.79 9.13
CA SER A 124 -10.93 -0.77 8.96
C SER A 124 -11.04 0.30 10.02
N ILE A 125 -9.90 0.68 10.60
CA ILE A 125 -9.82 1.79 11.57
C ILE A 125 -9.78 3.17 10.89
N TYR A 126 -9.58 3.20 9.57
CA TYR A 126 -9.61 4.42 8.75
C TYR A 126 -10.83 4.40 7.81
N GLY A 127 -11.24 5.59 7.34
CA GLY A 127 -12.28 5.68 6.31
C GLY A 127 -11.87 4.96 5.03
N ILE A 128 -12.80 4.14 4.49
CA ILE A 128 -12.60 3.39 3.25
C ILE A 128 -13.02 4.26 2.06
N ILE A 129 -12.19 4.28 1.01
CA ILE A 129 -12.48 4.92 -0.27
C ILE A 129 -12.29 3.94 -1.43
N ARG A 130 -12.83 4.28 -2.60
CA ARG A 130 -12.72 3.50 -3.84
C ARG A 130 -11.74 4.19 -4.77
#